data_AF-A0A660XUD7-F1
#
_entry.id   AF-A0A660XUD7-F1
#
_cell.length_a   1.000
_cell.length_b   1.000
_cell.length_c   1.000
_cell.angle_alpha   90.00
_cell.angle_beta   90.00
_cell.angle_gamma   90.00
#
_symmetry.space_group_name_H-M   'P 1'
#
loop_
_entity.id
_entity.type
_entity.pdbx_description
1 polymer ?
#
loop_
_entity_poly.entity_id
_entity_poly.type
_entity_poly.pdbx_seq_one_letter_code
_entity_poly.pdbx_strand_id
1 'polypeptide(L)' 'QRFQGVVIARSGGGINETFTVRKISNGIGVERIFPLHSPKINSIERISVGKVRRAKLYYLRNLKGKAAKIKEKR' A
#
# COMPACT_ATOMS: atom_id res chain seq x y z
N GLN A 1 6.58 8.81 12.46
CA GLN A 1 5.11 8.63 12.38
C GLN A 1 4.79 7.30 11.70
N ARG A 2 3.88 6.49 12.24
CA ARG A 2 3.49 5.20 11.62
C ARG A 2 2.48 5.44 10.50
N PHE A 3 2.71 4.89 9.32
CA PHE A 3 1.78 4.95 8.19
C PHE A 3 1.38 3.53 7.77
N GLN A 4 0.20 3.10 8.20
CA GLN A 4 -0.34 1.78 7.91
C GLN A 4 -1.40 1.87 6.81
N GLY A 5 -1.31 1.01 5.81
CA GLY A 5 -2.29 0.92 4.75
C GLY A 5 -2.00 -0.24 3.80
N VAL A 6 -2.78 -0.29 2.72
CA VAL A 6 -2.62 -1.32 1.69
C VAL A 6 -1.58 -0.86 0.68
N VAL A 7 -0.62 -1.73 0.34
CA VAL A 7 0.29 -1.48 -0.78
C VAL A 7 -0.47 -1.68 -2.08
N ILE A 8 -0.64 -0.61 -2.85
CA ILE A 8 -1.43 -0.63 -4.11
C ILE A 8 -0.57 -0.73 -5.35
N ALA A 9 0.71 -0.37 -5.26
CA ALA A 9 1.65 -0.45 -6.35
C ALA A 9 3.07 -0.57 -5.79
N ARG A 10 3.92 -1.23 -6.58
CA ARG A 10 5.38 -1.23 -6.44
C ARG A 10 5.94 -0.97 -7.84
N SER A 11 6.90 -0.07 -7.95
CA SER A 11 7.42 0.41 -9.23
C SER A 11 8.88 0.81 -9.16
N GLY A 12 9.57 0.73 -10.29
CA GLY A 12 10.99 0.99 -10.40
C GLY A 12 11.81 -0.29 -10.22
N GLY A 13 13.10 -0.12 -9.99
CA GLY A 13 14.06 -1.19 -9.79
C GLY A 13 15.36 -0.63 -9.21
N GLY A 14 16.15 -1.50 -8.57
CA GLY A 14 17.35 -1.09 -7.86
C GLY A 14 17.05 0.00 -6.83
N ILE A 15 17.91 1.02 -6.76
CA ILE A 15 17.82 2.07 -5.75
C ILE A 15 16.58 2.98 -5.88
N ASN A 16 16.00 3.05 -7.08
CA ASN A 16 14.82 3.87 -7.38
C ASN A 16 13.50 3.10 -7.16
N GLU A 17 13.56 1.91 -6.56
CA GLU A 17 12.36 1.15 -6.27
C GLU A 17 11.49 1.87 -5.24
N THR A 18 10.18 1.93 -5.52
CA THR A 18 9.18 2.63 -4.71
C THR A 18 7.97 1.75 -4.48
N PHE A 19 7.27 1.99 -3.38
CA PHE A 19 5.98 1.39 -3.09
C PHE A 19 4.97 2.45 -2.64
N THR A 20 3.72 2.27 -3.06
CA THR A 20 2.64 3.21 -2.76
C THR A 20 1.70 2.58 -1.75
N VAL A 21 1.54 3.23 -0.60
CA VAL A 21 0.64 2.80 0.46
C VAL A 21 -0.61 3.68 0.44
N ARG A 22 -1.79 3.06 0.40
CA ARG A 22 -3.10 3.71 0.47
C ARG A 22 -3.76 3.48 1.83
N LYS A 23 -4.20 4.56 2.46
CA LYS A 23 -4.98 4.56 3.71
C LYS A 23 -6.17 5.51 3.55
N ILE A 24 -7.30 5.18 4.16
CA ILE A 24 -8.38 6.16 4.38
C ILE A 24 -8.16 6.78 5.77
N SER A 25 -7.96 8.09 5.82
CA SER A 25 -7.79 8.83 7.06
C SER A 25 -8.87 9.88 7.15
N ASN A 26 -9.68 9.87 8.22
CA ASN A 26 -10.79 10.82 8.43
C ASN A 26 -11.72 10.94 7.21
N GLY A 27 -12.06 9.82 6.58
CA GLY A 27 -12.93 9.78 5.39
C GLY A 27 -12.27 10.14 4.06
N ILE A 28 -11.03 10.64 4.08
CA ILE A 28 -10.28 11.04 2.88
C ILE A 28 -9.25 9.97 2.52
N GLY A 29 -9.18 9.60 1.24
CA GLY A 29 -8.17 8.68 0.73
C GLY A 29 -6.80 9.35 0.65
N VAL A 30 -5.84 8.88 1.43
CA VAL A 30 -4.46 9.35 1.44
C VAL A 30 -3.56 8.28 0.83
N GLU A 31 -2.77 8.67 -0.16
CA GLU A 31 -1.73 7.83 -0.75
C GLU A 31 -0.36 8.44 -0.45
N ARG A 32 0.60 7.60 -0.05
CA ARG A 32 2.00 8.00 0.12
C ARG A 32 2.90 7.05 -0.65
N ILE A 33 3.86 7.63 -1.36
CA ILE A 33 4.88 6.90 -2.11
C ILE A 33 6.15 6.94 -1.28
N PHE A 34 6.74 5.76 -1.08
CA PHE A 34 7.97 5.60 -0.31
C PHE A 34 9.03 4.94 -1.18
N PRO A 35 10.25 5.50 -1.27
CA PRO A 35 11.39 4.79 -1.83
C PRO A 35 11.79 3.65 -0.88
N LEU A 36 12.00 2.44 -1.39
CA LEU A 36 12.30 1.26 -0.61
C LEU A 36 13.60 1.40 0.19
N HIS A 37 14.58 2.10 -0.37
CA HIS A 37 15.91 2.29 0.20
C HIS A 37 16.11 3.65 0.86
N SER A 38 15.03 4.36 1.19
CA SER A 38 15.14 5.68 1.81
C SER A 38 15.60 5.60 3.27
N PRO A 39 16.65 6.35 3.68
CA PRO A 39 17.10 6.38 5.07
C PRO A 39 16.08 7.04 6.02
N LYS A 40 15.04 7.69 5.48
CA LYS A 40 13.94 8.27 6.26
C LYS A 40 12.97 7.21 6.79
N ILE A 41 13.10 5.95 6.35
CA ILE A 41 12.26 4.83 6.79
C ILE A 41 13.03 4.04 7.85
N ASN A 42 12.48 3.99 9.07
CA ASN A 42 13.11 3.24 10.15
C ASN A 42 12.90 1.72 10.03
N SER A 43 11.66 1.29 9.77
CA SER A 43 11.32 -0.12 9.60
C SER A 43 10.09 -0.28 8.71
N ILE A 44 10.01 -1.44 8.03
CA ILE A 44 8.85 -1.86 7.24
C ILE A 44 8.39 -3.20 7.81
N GLU A 45 7.19 -3.21 8.40
CA GLU A 45 6.59 -4.41 8.98
C GLU A 45 5.40 -4.86 8.14
N ARG A 46 5.37 -6.15 7.79
CA ARG A 46 4.25 -6.75 7.07
C ARG A 46 3.22 -7.27 8.06
N ILE A 47 2.08 -6.59 8.13
CA ILE A 47 1.01 -6.93 9.08
C ILE A 47 0.18 -8.11 8.58
N SER A 48 -0.20 -8.11 7.30
CA SER A 48 -1.01 -9.19 6.71
C SER A 48 -0.74 -9.36 5.21
N VAL A 49 -1.14 -10.52 4.68
CA VAL A 49 -0.96 -10.86 3.27
C VAL A 49 -2.31 -10.88 2.56
N GLY A 50 -2.54 -9.95 1.64
CA GLY A 50 -3.73 -9.98 0.79
C GLY A 50 -3.58 -10.93 -0.40
N LYS A 51 -4.62 -11.71 -0.71
CA LYS A 51 -4.74 -12.43 -1.99
C LYS A 51 -5.31 -11.50 -3.05
N VAL A 52 -4.47 -11.10 -3.99
CA VAL A 52 -4.82 -10.21 -5.11
C VAL A 52 -4.45 -10.84 -6.44
N ARG A 53 -5.11 -10.40 -7.52
CA ARG A 53 -4.87 -10.90 -8.88
C ARG A 53 -4.04 -9.94 -9.75
N ARG A 54 -3.97 -8.66 -9.35
CA ARG A 54 -3.29 -7.60 -10.12
C ARG A 54 -2.08 -7.09 -9.34
N ALA A 55 -1.00 -6.75 -10.04
CA ALA A 55 0.17 -6.11 -9.43
C ALA A 55 -0.11 -4.64 -9.04
N LYS A 56 -0.96 -3.95 -9.82
CA LYS A 56 -1.44 -2.59 -9.53
C LYS A 56 -2.91 -2.64 -9.11
N LEU A 57 -3.18 -2.19 -7.89
CA LEU A 57 -4.49 -2.23 -7.23
C LEU A 57 -5.22 -0.89 -7.29
N TYR A 58 -5.01 -0.09 -8.35
CA TYR A 58 -5.63 1.23 -8.48
C TYR A 58 -7.16 1.21 -8.47
N TYR A 59 -7.77 0.07 -8.78
CA TYR A 59 -9.21 -0.10 -8.64
C TYR A 59 -9.73 0.12 -7.21
N LEU A 60 -8.87 -0.06 -6.18
CA LEU A 60 -9.20 0.24 -4.78
C LEU A 60 -9.41 1.73 -4.51
N ARG A 61 -9.10 2.62 -5.46
CA ARG A 61 -9.38 4.06 -5.34
C ARG A 61 -10.88 4.35 -5.36
N ASN A 62 -11.61 3.60 -6.17
CA ASN A 62 -13.04 3.79 -6.40
C ASN A 62 -13.91 2.95 -5.46
N LEU A 63 -13.30 1.99 -4.75
CA LEU A 63 -14.01 1.11 -3.81
C LEU A 63 -14.02 1.70 -2.40
N LYS A 64 -15.13 1.50 -1.69
CA LYS A 64 -15.32 1.91 -0.29
C LYS A 64 -15.91 0.77 0.54
N GLY A 65 -15.72 0.85 1.86
CA GLY A 65 -16.29 -0.11 2.82
C GLY A 65 -15.86 -1.56 2.54
N LYS A 66 -16.83 -2.48 2.57
CA LYS A 66 -16.61 -3.93 2.40
C LYS A 66 -15.98 -4.27 1.04
N ALA A 67 -16.27 -3.52 -0.02
CA ALA A 67 -15.75 -3.78 -1.36
C ALA A 67 -14.24 -3.52 -1.49
N ALA A 68 -13.69 -2.61 -0.67
CA ALA A 68 -12.25 -2.32 -0.66
C ALA A 68 -11.44 -3.33 0.17
N LYS A 69 -12.10 -4.25 0.89
CA LYS A 69 -11.44 -5.22 1.76
C LYS A 69 -10.81 -6.35 0.93
N ILE A 70 -9.51 -6.53 1.08
CA ILE A 70 -8.78 -7.64 0.44
C ILE A 70 -8.87 -8.86 1.36
N LYS A 71 -9.18 -10.02 0.77
CA LYS A 71 -9.17 -11.30 1.49
C LYS A 71 -7.74 -11.69 1.83
N GLU A 72 -7.52 -12.19 3.03
CA GLU A 72 -6.21 -12.68 3.45
C GLU A 72 -5.85 -13.96 2.68
N LYS A 73 -4.57 -14.10 2.33
CA LYS A 73 -4.01 -15.30 1.72
C LYS A 73 -3.64 -16.25 2.87
N ARG A 74 -4.57 -17.14 3.21
CA ARG A 74 -4.25 -18.40 3.91
C ARG A 74 -3.66 -19.39 2.91
#